data_AF-A0A6L4ZSM0-F1
#
_entry.id   AF-A0A6L4ZSM0-F1
#
_cell.length_a   1.000
_cell.length_b   1.000
_cell.length_c   1.000
_cell.angle_alpha   90.00
_cell.angle_beta   90.00
_cell.angle_gamma   90.00
#
_symmetry.space_group_name_H-M   'P 1'
#
loop_
_entity.id
_entity.type
_entity.pdbx_description
1 polymer ?
#
loop_
_entity_poly.entity_id
_entity_poly.type
_entity_poly.pdbx_seq_one_letter_code
_entity_poly.pdbx_strand_id
1 'polypeptide(L)'
;MFQTVQKAIDFIKNSTNVRQITIPLKHKLIRTKFQILSKMSLTWAAKQGMELFFCTHRYKRPEREHKLLQNATERFTFNWRGKELPAWAWGAGPTILLVHGWNGRGAQLGSFIAPLVDAGYRVVTYDAPGHGDSSGHQASLVDLSESISAAVDQLGQVVGVIAHSLGAAATTLMLTEGKQIPWVVYIAPPLQPRDYVHKFAKFLRVSPQVTSLMVALMSIHFHRSWESLDIPTLVKSLDTSLLVIHDQEDKDVFLSEGVALVKAWPSAELIVTQGLGHRRILHQKEVIKQVLAFIETQQSQLTELVTSQTYESREVLTNRFSAKRCNQEGCKNLILETLDNTGYKCSSCLIDAELFNPALRWA
;
A
#
# COMPACT_ATOMS: atom_id res chain seq x y z
N MET A 1 1.84 20.59 5.16
CA MET A 1 3.08 21.21 5.67
C MET A 1 4.28 20.84 4.79
N PHE A 2 4.39 19.59 4.33
CA PHE A 2 5.42 19.12 3.37
C PHE A 2 5.49 19.90 2.03
N GLN A 3 4.35 20.17 1.36
CA GLN A 3 4.36 21.00 0.14
C GLN A 3 4.86 22.44 0.32
N THR A 4 4.67 23.04 1.51
CA THR A 4 5.11 24.41 1.80
C THR A 4 6.58 24.45 2.19
N VAL A 5 7.07 23.37 2.83
CA VAL A 5 8.48 23.17 3.21
C VAL A 5 9.33 22.91 1.98
N GLN A 6 8.84 22.11 1.04
CA GLN A 6 9.58 21.71 -0.13
C GLN A 6 9.53 22.76 -1.25
N LYS A 7 8.39 23.47 -1.44
CA LYS A 7 8.35 24.70 -2.25
C LYS A 7 9.36 25.77 -1.81
N ALA A 8 9.66 25.85 -0.51
CA ALA A 8 10.68 26.76 0.01
C ALA A 8 12.12 26.23 -0.21
N ILE A 9 12.32 24.91 -0.23
CA ILE A 9 13.63 24.27 -0.49
C ILE A 9 13.98 24.30 -1.99
N ASP A 10 13.01 24.06 -2.88
CA ASP A 10 13.22 24.05 -4.33
C ASP A 10 13.39 25.45 -4.92
N PHE A 11 12.73 26.45 -4.32
CA PHE A 11 12.93 27.85 -4.70
C PHE A 11 14.36 28.34 -4.39
N ILE A 12 14.98 27.83 -3.34
CA ILE A 12 16.36 28.18 -2.96
C ILE A 12 17.39 27.58 -3.94
N LYS A 13 17.08 26.48 -4.62
CA LYS A 13 18.00 25.84 -5.57
C LYS A 13 17.94 26.40 -6.99
N ASN A 14 16.79 26.91 -7.44
CA ASN A 14 16.57 27.27 -8.85
C ASN A 14 16.19 28.74 -9.12
N SER A 15 16.27 29.65 -8.14
CA SER A 15 15.87 31.05 -8.36
C SER A 15 17.05 32.02 -8.31
N THR A 16 17.46 32.49 -9.48
CA THR A 16 18.30 33.69 -9.67
C THR A 16 17.55 35.01 -9.39
N ASN A 17 16.33 34.95 -8.82
CA ASN A 17 15.61 36.12 -8.32
C ASN A 17 15.22 35.93 -6.86
N VAL A 18 16.00 36.53 -5.97
CA VAL A 18 15.82 36.52 -4.51
C VAL A 18 14.57 37.31 -4.11
N ARG A 19 13.39 36.71 -4.22
CA ARG A 19 12.23 37.12 -3.41
C ARG A 19 12.34 36.44 -2.05
N GLN A 20 12.54 37.23 -0.99
CA GLN A 20 12.61 36.74 0.39
C GLN A 20 11.33 35.98 0.75
N ILE A 21 11.38 34.64 0.75
CA ILE A 21 10.30 33.81 1.27
C ILE A 21 10.21 34.05 2.77
N THR A 22 9.23 34.85 3.17
CA THR A 22 8.99 35.15 4.59
C THR A 22 8.41 33.91 5.25
N ILE A 23 9.18 33.31 6.16
CA ILE A 23 8.76 32.15 6.92
C ILE A 23 7.60 32.56 7.85
N PRO A 24 6.44 31.86 7.82
CA PRO A 24 5.30 32.19 8.66
C PRO A 24 5.68 32.28 10.14
N LEU A 25 5.09 33.24 10.88
CA LEU A 25 5.42 33.54 12.27
C LEU A 25 5.40 32.28 13.17
N LYS A 26 4.40 31.41 12.97
CA LYS A 26 4.30 30.13 13.68
C LYS A 26 5.56 29.26 13.59
N HIS A 27 6.22 29.19 12.44
CA HIS A 27 7.43 28.39 12.28
C HIS A 27 8.65 29.08 12.91
N LYS A 28 8.69 30.42 12.92
CA LYS A 28 9.71 31.17 13.65
C LYS A 28 9.60 30.89 15.15
N LEU A 29 8.38 30.91 15.71
CA LEU A 29 8.12 30.58 17.11
C LEU A 29 8.53 29.14 17.45
N ILE A 30 8.18 28.16 16.60
CA ILE A 30 8.59 26.75 16.79
C ILE A 30 10.11 26.62 16.77
N ARG A 31 10.80 27.28 15.84
CA ARG A 31 12.27 27.30 15.78
C ARG A 31 12.89 27.86 17.07
N THR A 32 12.39 29.01 17.54
CA THR A 32 12.85 29.62 18.79
C THR A 32 12.59 28.68 19.99
N LYS A 33 11.43 28.02 20.03
CA LYS A 33 11.12 26.99 21.02
C LYS A 33 12.19 25.89 21.02
N PHE A 34 12.53 25.29 19.87
CA PHE A 34 13.56 24.25 19.82
C PHE A 34 14.95 24.75 20.24
N GLN A 35 15.31 26.00 19.94
CA GLN A 35 16.57 26.60 20.40
C GLN A 35 16.64 26.73 21.92
N ILE A 36 15.54 27.09 22.57
CA ILE A 36 15.45 27.20 24.04
C ILE A 36 15.43 25.79 24.66
N LEU A 37 14.56 24.90 24.16
CA LEU A 37 14.41 23.54 24.67
C LEU A 37 15.71 22.75 24.61
N SER A 38 16.46 22.87 23.50
CA SER A 38 17.72 22.15 23.34
C SER A 38 18.79 22.57 24.34
N LYS A 39 18.71 23.78 24.91
CA LYS A 39 19.62 24.25 25.98
C LYS A 39 19.19 23.76 27.37
N MET A 40 17.90 23.53 27.57
CA MET A 40 17.36 23.07 28.86
C MET A 40 17.43 21.55 29.01
N SER A 41 16.98 20.81 28.00
CA SER A 41 16.95 19.35 27.99
C SER A 41 16.86 18.81 26.57
N LEU A 42 17.90 18.08 26.15
CA LEU A 42 17.92 17.41 24.84
C LEU A 42 16.79 16.38 24.73
N THR A 43 16.51 15.64 25.80
CA THR A 43 15.46 14.61 25.82
C THR A 43 14.07 15.21 25.69
N TRP A 44 13.79 16.30 26.39
CA TRP A 44 12.49 16.95 26.25
C TRP A 44 12.33 17.60 24.87
N ALA A 45 13.37 18.26 24.37
CA ALA A 45 13.38 18.77 22.99
C ALA A 45 13.10 17.65 21.97
N ALA A 46 13.70 16.47 22.15
CA ALA A 46 13.51 15.33 21.26
C ALA A 46 12.07 14.78 21.33
N LYS A 47 11.50 14.61 22.53
CA LYS A 47 10.10 14.19 22.71
C LYS A 47 9.13 15.15 22.02
N GLN A 48 9.29 16.47 22.22
CA GLN A 48 8.47 17.47 21.54
C GLN A 48 8.67 17.49 20.02
N GLY A 49 9.89 17.23 19.56
CA GLY A 49 10.19 17.09 18.14
C GLY A 49 9.48 15.89 17.52
N MET A 50 9.50 14.76 18.21
CA MET A 50 8.85 13.53 17.81
C MET A 50 7.32 13.67 17.78
N GLU A 51 6.71 14.24 18.83
CA GLU A 51 5.27 14.52 18.87
C GLU A 51 4.81 15.41 17.71
N LEU A 52 5.60 16.45 17.40
CA LEU A 52 5.30 17.36 16.30
C LEU A 52 5.50 16.70 14.93
N PHE A 53 6.49 15.81 14.80
CA PHE A 53 6.75 15.07 13.56
C PHE A 53 5.59 14.12 13.22
N PHE A 54 5.03 13.44 14.22
CA PHE A 54 3.89 12.53 14.03
C PHE A 54 2.54 13.24 13.93
N CYS A 55 2.49 14.54 14.20
CA CYS A 55 1.23 15.29 14.17
C CYS A 55 0.68 15.39 12.74
N THR A 56 -0.52 14.89 12.57
CA THR A 56 -1.26 14.92 11.30
C THR A 56 -2.02 16.23 11.16
N HIS A 57 -2.31 16.60 9.92
CA HIS A 57 -3.05 17.80 9.57
C HIS A 57 -4.19 17.45 8.61
N ARG A 58 -5.39 17.91 8.94
CA ARG A 58 -6.57 17.73 8.09
C ARG A 58 -6.79 18.96 7.23
N TYR A 59 -6.85 18.76 5.93
CA TYR A 59 -7.28 19.78 4.98
C TYR A 59 -8.80 19.71 4.79
N LYS A 60 -9.44 20.86 4.51
CA LYS A 60 -10.87 20.89 4.17
C LYS A 60 -11.14 19.92 3.00
N ARG A 61 -12.15 19.06 3.15
CA ARG A 61 -12.59 18.14 2.10
C ARG A 61 -13.31 18.95 1.00
N PRO A 62 -12.92 18.82 -0.28
CA PRO A 62 -13.61 19.47 -1.39
C PRO A 62 -14.93 18.75 -1.67
N GLU A 63 -15.88 19.47 -2.26
CA GLU A 63 -17.23 18.98 -2.52
C GLU A 63 -17.27 17.69 -3.35
N ARG A 64 -16.39 17.56 -4.34
CA ARG A 64 -16.27 16.34 -5.15
C ARG A 64 -16.00 15.08 -4.31
N GLU A 65 -15.25 15.21 -3.22
CA GLU A 65 -14.90 14.09 -2.33
C GLU A 65 -16.05 13.81 -1.36
N HIS A 66 -16.82 14.82 -0.95
CA HIS A 66 -18.06 14.60 -0.20
C HIS A 66 -19.07 13.80 -1.03
N LYS A 67 -19.32 14.22 -2.28
CA LYS A 67 -20.24 13.52 -3.20
C LYS A 67 -19.78 12.09 -3.49
N LEU A 68 -18.48 11.88 -3.67
CA LEU A 68 -17.91 10.56 -3.88
C LEU A 68 -18.24 9.60 -2.71
N LEU A 69 -17.96 10.01 -1.47
CA LEU A 69 -18.24 9.21 -0.27
C LEU A 69 -19.76 9.04 -0.04
N GLN A 70 -20.56 10.04 -0.42
CA GLN A 70 -22.03 9.96 -0.40
C GLN A 70 -22.57 8.89 -1.35
N ASN A 71 -21.86 8.63 -2.45
CA ASN A 71 -22.22 7.63 -3.45
C ASN A 71 -21.59 6.25 -3.21
N ALA A 72 -20.90 6.03 -2.08
CA ALA A 72 -20.40 4.71 -1.69
C ALA A 72 -21.55 3.71 -1.54
N THR A 73 -21.37 2.51 -2.10
CA THR A 73 -22.35 1.41 -1.97
C THR A 73 -22.35 0.86 -0.55
N GLU A 74 -21.18 0.86 0.11
CA GLU A 74 -21.02 0.44 1.49
C GLU A 74 -20.24 1.50 2.28
N ARG A 75 -20.64 1.70 3.54
CA ARG A 75 -19.86 2.42 4.56
C ARG A 75 -19.74 1.54 5.79
N PHE A 76 -18.52 1.31 6.24
CA PHE A 76 -18.24 0.44 7.37
C PHE A 76 -16.99 0.92 8.10
N THR A 77 -16.65 0.26 9.19
CA THR A 77 -15.40 0.48 9.91
C THR A 77 -14.63 -0.82 10.05
N PHE A 78 -13.33 -0.71 10.25
CA PHE A 78 -12.51 -1.82 10.72
C PHE A 78 -11.73 -1.45 11.97
N ASN A 79 -11.46 -2.46 12.78
CA ASN A 79 -10.75 -2.28 14.03
C ASN A 79 -9.24 -2.25 13.82
N TRP A 80 -8.59 -1.19 14.30
CA TRP A 80 -7.14 -1.11 14.43
C TRP A 80 -6.80 -0.70 15.86
N ARG A 81 -6.20 -1.61 16.63
CA ARG A 81 -5.81 -1.40 18.03
C ARG A 81 -6.95 -0.84 18.91
N GLY A 82 -8.16 -1.38 18.75
CA GLY A 82 -9.34 -0.94 19.50
C GLY A 82 -9.95 0.39 19.01
N LYS A 83 -9.47 0.95 17.90
CA LYS A 83 -10.03 2.14 17.26
C LYS A 83 -10.70 1.76 15.95
N GLU A 84 -11.88 2.32 15.71
CA GLU A 84 -12.61 2.15 14.47
C GLU A 84 -12.09 3.12 13.41
N LEU A 85 -11.68 2.59 12.26
CA LEU A 85 -11.28 3.36 11.09
C LEU A 85 -12.38 3.31 10.02
N PRO A 86 -12.92 4.46 9.56
CA PRO A 86 -13.96 4.51 8.56
C PRO A 86 -13.43 4.11 7.18
N ALA A 87 -14.22 3.28 6.51
CA ALA A 87 -13.97 2.76 5.17
C ALA A 87 -15.22 2.84 4.31
N TRP A 88 -15.00 2.88 3.00
CA TRP A 88 -16.03 2.98 1.98
C TRP A 88 -15.72 2.02 0.84
N ALA A 89 -16.76 1.39 0.29
CA ALA A 89 -16.63 0.53 -0.88
C ALA A 89 -17.58 0.96 -2.02
N TRP A 90 -17.17 0.61 -3.24
CA TRP A 90 -17.95 0.73 -4.47
C TRP A 90 -17.77 -0.53 -5.31
N GLY A 91 -18.81 -0.90 -6.06
CA GLY A 91 -18.77 -2.06 -6.95
C GLY A 91 -18.78 -3.41 -6.22
N ALA A 92 -18.52 -4.46 -6.97
CA ALA A 92 -18.46 -5.85 -6.52
C ALA A 92 -17.37 -6.59 -7.29
N GLY A 93 -16.94 -7.75 -6.79
CA GLY A 93 -15.86 -8.55 -7.38
C GLY A 93 -14.59 -8.57 -6.53
N PRO A 94 -13.43 -8.95 -7.11
CA PRO A 94 -12.15 -8.95 -6.41
C PRO A 94 -11.83 -7.58 -5.79
N THR A 95 -11.31 -7.56 -4.57
CA THR A 95 -11.13 -6.31 -3.83
C THR A 95 -9.80 -5.63 -4.16
N ILE A 96 -9.85 -4.34 -4.53
CA ILE A 96 -8.69 -3.46 -4.65
C ILE A 96 -8.75 -2.42 -3.51
N LEU A 97 -7.68 -2.31 -2.74
CA LEU A 97 -7.56 -1.34 -1.66
C LEU A 97 -6.83 -0.07 -2.13
N LEU A 98 -7.43 1.10 -1.92
CA LEU A 98 -6.85 2.41 -2.18
C LEU A 98 -6.32 3.03 -0.88
N VAL A 99 -5.01 3.31 -0.83
CA VAL A 99 -4.30 3.80 0.35
C VAL A 99 -3.73 5.20 0.13
N HIS A 100 -4.11 6.15 0.98
CA HIS A 100 -3.68 7.54 0.87
C HIS A 100 -2.33 7.82 1.55
N GLY A 101 -1.69 8.93 1.15
CA GLY A 101 -0.45 9.42 1.76
C GLY A 101 -0.64 10.29 3.00
N TRP A 102 0.47 10.80 3.53
CA TRP A 102 0.48 11.64 4.75
C TRP A 102 -0.35 12.93 4.61
N ASN A 103 -1.15 13.25 5.63
CA ASN A 103 -2.16 14.32 5.63
C ASN A 103 -3.25 14.17 4.55
N GLY A 104 -3.36 12.98 3.98
CA GLY A 104 -4.38 12.61 3.02
C GLY A 104 -5.65 12.07 3.66
N ARG A 105 -6.44 11.41 2.82
CA ARG A 105 -7.67 10.66 3.12
C ARG A 105 -8.05 9.82 1.91
N GLY A 106 -8.80 8.74 2.10
CA GLY A 106 -9.10 7.77 1.06
C GLY A 106 -9.73 8.37 -0.20
N ALA A 107 -10.66 9.32 -0.02
CA ALA A 107 -11.35 10.02 -1.11
C ALA A 107 -10.41 10.76 -2.09
N GLN A 108 -9.15 11.02 -1.74
CA GLN A 108 -8.18 11.62 -2.66
C GLN A 108 -7.84 10.73 -3.85
N LEU A 109 -7.95 9.40 -3.71
CA LEU A 109 -7.77 8.45 -4.81
C LEU A 109 -9.07 8.21 -5.59
N GLY A 110 -10.11 9.03 -5.37
CA GLY A 110 -11.43 8.82 -5.93
C GLY A 110 -11.53 8.71 -7.45
N SER A 111 -10.55 9.24 -8.20
CA SER A 111 -10.51 9.12 -9.65
C SER A 111 -10.23 7.69 -10.15
N PHE A 112 -9.69 6.80 -9.31
CA PHE A 112 -9.50 5.39 -9.63
C PHE A 112 -10.79 4.58 -9.46
N ILE A 113 -11.75 5.06 -8.66
CA ILE A 113 -12.91 4.25 -8.23
C ILE A 113 -13.79 3.85 -9.41
N ALA A 114 -14.36 4.81 -10.14
CA ALA A 114 -15.29 4.47 -11.22
C ALA A 114 -14.64 3.59 -12.32
N PRO A 115 -13.43 3.89 -12.83
CA PRO A 115 -12.80 3.04 -13.84
C PRO A 115 -12.49 1.62 -13.37
N LEU A 116 -12.13 1.43 -12.09
CA LEU A 116 -11.92 0.09 -11.52
C LEU A 116 -13.24 -0.66 -11.28
N VAL A 117 -14.29 0.06 -10.86
CA VAL A 117 -15.63 -0.54 -10.72
C VAL A 117 -16.17 -0.96 -12.08
N ASP A 118 -15.99 -0.14 -13.11
CA ASP A 118 -16.37 -0.45 -14.50
C ASP A 118 -15.59 -1.67 -15.04
N ALA A 119 -14.37 -1.89 -14.55
CA ALA A 119 -13.55 -3.07 -14.83
C ALA A 119 -13.91 -4.30 -13.96
N GLY A 120 -14.98 -4.25 -13.16
CA GLY A 120 -15.51 -5.39 -12.40
C GLY A 120 -14.84 -5.63 -11.04
N TYR A 121 -14.20 -4.62 -10.46
CA TYR A 121 -13.60 -4.71 -9.12
C TYR A 121 -14.49 -4.10 -8.03
N ARG A 122 -14.36 -4.68 -6.83
CA ARG A 122 -14.78 -4.00 -5.61
C ARG A 122 -13.65 -3.07 -5.17
N VAL A 123 -13.90 -1.77 -5.11
CA VAL A 123 -12.89 -0.78 -4.75
C VAL A 123 -13.15 -0.31 -3.33
N VAL A 124 -12.17 -0.45 -2.45
CA VAL A 124 -12.26 -0.03 -1.05
C VAL A 124 -11.26 1.07 -0.78
N THR A 125 -11.65 2.09 -0.03
CA THR A 125 -10.73 3.06 0.55
C THR A 125 -11.08 3.34 2.00
N TYR A 126 -10.14 3.88 2.75
CA TYR A 126 -10.32 4.20 4.16
C TYR A 126 -9.50 5.42 4.55
N ASP A 127 -9.81 5.97 5.71
CA ASP A 127 -8.98 7.01 6.32
C ASP A 127 -8.06 6.38 7.38
N ALA A 128 -6.76 6.55 7.21
CA ALA A 128 -5.75 6.01 8.13
C ALA A 128 -5.82 6.69 9.52
N PRO A 129 -5.21 6.12 10.57
CA PRO A 129 -5.19 6.73 11.91
C PRO A 129 -4.77 8.20 11.88
N GLY A 130 -5.50 9.07 12.60
CA GLY A 130 -5.22 10.52 12.63
C GLY A 130 -5.47 11.28 11.32
N HIS A 131 -5.95 10.62 10.27
CA HIS A 131 -6.23 11.23 8.96
C HIS A 131 -7.73 11.29 8.67
N GLY A 132 -8.12 12.10 7.69
CA GLY A 132 -9.51 12.20 7.23
C GLY A 132 -10.54 12.24 8.37
N ASP A 133 -11.49 11.32 8.34
CA ASP A 133 -12.57 11.17 9.34
C ASP A 133 -12.19 10.26 10.51
N SER A 134 -11.00 9.66 10.51
CA SER A 134 -10.49 8.81 11.58
C SER A 134 -10.14 9.63 12.82
N SER A 135 -10.32 9.02 14.00
CA SER A 135 -9.97 9.64 15.28
C SER A 135 -8.46 9.89 15.43
N GLY A 136 -8.10 10.75 16.39
CA GLY A 136 -6.71 11.09 16.70
C GLY A 136 -6.13 12.26 15.88
N HIS A 137 -4.86 12.57 16.11
CA HIS A 137 -4.14 13.67 15.46
C HIS A 137 -2.64 13.35 15.29
N GLN A 138 -2.26 12.09 15.51
CA GLN A 138 -0.92 11.60 15.35
C GLN A 138 -0.96 10.24 14.65
N ALA A 139 0.07 9.97 13.87
CA ALA A 139 0.30 8.68 13.23
C ALA A 139 1.78 8.48 12.96
N SER A 140 2.16 7.26 12.61
CA SER A 140 3.50 6.90 12.17
C SER A 140 3.42 6.00 10.95
N LEU A 141 4.57 5.75 10.30
CA LEU A 141 4.65 4.78 9.22
C LEU A 141 4.17 3.39 9.68
N VAL A 142 4.50 2.99 10.91
CA VAL A 142 4.09 1.72 11.51
C VAL A 142 2.58 1.71 11.73
N ASP A 143 2.00 2.78 12.28
CA ASP A 143 0.54 2.88 12.46
C ASP A 143 -0.20 2.79 11.12
N LEU A 144 0.33 3.43 10.07
CA LEU A 144 -0.22 3.32 8.72
C LEU A 144 -0.12 1.88 8.23
N SER A 145 1.05 1.25 8.31
CA SER A 145 1.28 -0.13 7.85
C SER A 145 0.36 -1.14 8.53
N GLU A 146 0.28 -1.07 9.86
CA GLU A 146 -0.63 -1.93 10.64
C GLU A 146 -2.11 -1.66 10.34
N SER A 147 -2.48 -0.41 10.04
CA SER A 147 -3.86 -0.11 9.62
C SER A 147 -4.18 -0.72 8.25
N ILE A 148 -3.21 -0.78 7.32
CA ILE A 148 -3.39 -1.46 6.03
C ILE A 148 -3.50 -2.97 6.28
N SER A 149 -2.65 -3.53 7.14
CA SER A 149 -2.70 -4.93 7.56
C SER A 149 -4.07 -5.31 8.11
N ALA A 150 -4.62 -4.50 9.03
CA ALA A 150 -5.96 -4.71 9.60
C ALA A 150 -7.08 -4.58 8.56
N ALA A 151 -6.96 -3.64 7.61
CA ALA A 151 -7.90 -3.52 6.50
C ALA A 151 -7.88 -4.77 5.62
N VAL A 152 -6.69 -5.26 5.24
CA VAL A 152 -6.54 -6.48 4.44
C VAL A 152 -7.14 -7.69 5.17
N ASP A 153 -6.87 -7.83 6.47
CA ASP A 153 -7.42 -8.93 7.27
C ASP A 153 -8.94 -8.93 7.33
N GLN A 154 -9.56 -7.76 7.52
CA GLN A 154 -11.02 -7.67 7.56
C GLN A 154 -11.66 -7.84 6.17
N LEU A 155 -11.00 -7.37 5.11
CA LEU A 155 -11.50 -7.47 3.74
C LEU A 155 -11.32 -8.87 3.14
N GLY A 156 -10.38 -9.66 3.65
CA GLY A 156 -10.05 -10.98 3.13
C GLY A 156 -9.25 -10.87 1.83
N GLN A 157 -9.79 -11.40 0.73
CA GLN A 157 -9.07 -11.56 -0.54
C GLN A 157 -8.89 -10.23 -1.30
N VAL A 158 -7.97 -9.40 -0.80
CA VAL A 158 -7.48 -8.21 -1.50
C VAL A 158 -6.52 -8.65 -2.60
N VAL A 159 -6.89 -8.42 -3.85
CA VAL A 159 -6.09 -8.84 -5.03
C VAL A 159 -5.06 -7.79 -5.43
N GLY A 160 -5.19 -6.56 -4.95
CA GLY A 160 -4.21 -5.52 -5.22
C GLY A 160 -4.37 -4.27 -4.36
N VAL A 161 -3.29 -3.49 -4.26
CA VAL A 161 -3.27 -2.23 -3.53
C VAL A 161 -2.77 -1.10 -4.43
N ILE A 162 -3.49 0.02 -4.47
CA ILE A 162 -3.04 1.26 -5.10
C ILE A 162 -2.75 2.27 -3.99
N ALA A 163 -1.48 2.66 -3.84
CA ALA A 163 -1.03 3.46 -2.71
C ALA A 163 -0.30 4.73 -3.15
N HIS A 164 -0.60 5.85 -2.49
CA HIS A 164 0.04 7.14 -2.76
C HIS A 164 1.06 7.50 -1.69
N SER A 165 2.24 7.96 -2.11
CA SER A 165 3.23 8.61 -1.23
C SER A 165 3.54 7.75 0.01
N LEU A 166 3.43 8.29 1.23
CA LEU A 166 3.69 7.52 2.45
C LEU A 166 2.82 6.26 2.60
N GLY A 167 1.63 6.22 1.97
CA GLY A 167 0.81 5.02 1.90
C GLY A 167 1.50 3.87 1.16
N ALA A 168 2.30 4.18 0.14
CA ALA A 168 3.12 3.19 -0.57
C ALA A 168 4.23 2.62 0.30
N ALA A 169 4.95 3.48 1.04
CA ALA A 169 5.96 3.02 2.00
C ALA A 169 5.34 2.14 3.11
N ALA A 170 4.15 2.51 3.60
CA ALA A 170 3.41 1.74 4.59
C ALA A 170 2.93 0.39 4.04
N THR A 171 2.48 0.36 2.78
CA THR A 171 2.11 -0.86 2.06
C THR A 171 3.33 -1.78 1.91
N THR A 172 4.49 -1.23 1.54
CA THR A 172 5.73 -2.01 1.46
C THR A 172 6.10 -2.62 2.81
N LEU A 173 6.03 -1.86 3.90
CA LEU A 173 6.29 -2.40 5.24
C LEU A 173 5.32 -3.55 5.57
N MET A 174 4.03 -3.41 5.23
CA MET A 174 3.03 -4.45 5.45
C MET A 174 3.36 -5.74 4.67
N LEU A 175 3.79 -5.60 3.41
CA LEU A 175 4.21 -6.75 2.58
C LEU A 175 5.44 -7.45 3.20
N THR A 176 6.42 -6.69 3.68
CA THR A 176 7.62 -7.26 4.32
C THR A 176 7.34 -7.91 5.67
N GLU A 177 6.16 -7.64 6.26
CA GLU A 177 5.65 -8.29 7.47
C GLU A 177 4.82 -9.55 7.16
N GLY A 178 4.77 -9.97 5.89
CA GLY A 178 4.24 -11.27 5.47
C GLY A 178 2.83 -11.23 4.87
N LYS A 179 2.22 -10.05 4.71
CA LYS A 179 0.97 -9.95 3.94
C LYS A 179 1.26 -10.23 2.46
N GLN A 180 0.45 -11.11 1.88
CA GLN A 180 0.56 -11.50 0.49
C GLN A 180 -0.46 -10.74 -0.33
N ILE A 181 0.02 -9.88 -1.22
CA ILE A 181 -0.80 -9.19 -2.22
C ILE A 181 -0.19 -9.50 -3.59
N PRO A 182 -0.99 -9.96 -4.58
CA PRO A 182 -0.48 -10.30 -5.90
C PRO A 182 0.25 -9.14 -6.60
N TRP A 183 -0.31 -7.94 -6.55
CA TRP A 183 0.29 -6.77 -7.17
C TRP A 183 0.02 -5.47 -6.41
N VAL A 184 0.92 -4.51 -6.54
CA VAL A 184 0.76 -3.17 -5.99
C VAL A 184 1.10 -2.10 -7.02
N VAL A 185 0.38 -0.98 -6.94
CA VAL A 185 0.64 0.22 -7.74
C VAL A 185 0.99 1.35 -6.80
N TYR A 186 2.18 1.90 -6.95
CA TYR A 186 2.68 3.00 -6.13
C TYR A 186 2.76 4.29 -6.92
N ILE A 187 2.11 5.32 -6.40
CA ILE A 187 2.11 6.66 -7.00
C ILE A 187 2.98 7.57 -6.15
N ALA A 188 4.08 8.03 -6.70
CA ALA A 188 5.11 8.84 -6.05
C ALA A 188 5.60 8.28 -4.69
N PRO A 189 6.09 7.02 -4.64
CA PRO A 189 6.52 6.39 -3.39
C PRO A 189 7.82 7.00 -2.85
N PRO A 190 7.88 7.35 -1.54
CA PRO A 190 9.15 7.65 -0.88
C PRO A 190 9.87 6.35 -0.51
N LEU A 191 11.19 6.36 -0.58
CA LEU A 191 12.02 5.19 -0.32
C LEU A 191 12.63 5.20 1.09
N GLN A 192 13.04 6.37 1.59
CA GLN A 192 13.72 6.48 2.89
C GLN A 192 12.95 7.39 3.85
N PRO A 193 12.00 6.83 4.64
CA PRO A 193 11.28 7.58 5.68
C PRO A 193 12.18 8.30 6.67
N ARG A 194 13.37 7.75 6.96
CA ARG A 194 14.37 8.37 7.85
C ARG A 194 14.83 9.74 7.34
N ASP A 195 14.98 9.92 6.03
CA ASP A 195 15.39 11.20 5.44
C ASP A 195 14.38 12.31 5.74
N TYR A 196 13.11 11.96 5.90
CA TYR A 196 12.07 12.94 6.26
C TYR A 196 12.22 13.46 7.68
N VAL A 197 12.75 12.64 8.61
CA VAL A 197 13.10 13.11 9.97
C VAL A 197 14.22 14.14 9.91
N HIS A 198 15.25 13.90 9.10
CA HIS A 198 16.36 14.85 8.92
C HIS A 198 15.92 16.12 8.17
N LYS A 199 15.09 16.00 7.12
CA LYS A 199 14.49 17.15 6.42
C LYS A 199 13.63 18.00 7.37
N PHE A 200 12.82 17.35 8.21
CA PHE A 200 12.02 18.01 9.25
C PHE A 200 12.89 18.75 10.27
N ALA A 201 13.90 18.08 10.82
CA ALA A 201 14.81 18.67 11.80
C ALA A 201 15.54 19.89 11.22
N LYS A 202 16.07 19.78 10.00
CA LYS A 202 16.71 20.89 9.28
C LYS A 202 15.75 22.06 9.09
N PHE A 203 14.51 21.78 8.69
CA PHE A 203 13.49 22.82 8.50
C PHE A 203 13.16 23.55 9.81
N LEU A 204 13.03 22.84 10.93
CA LEU A 204 12.74 23.43 12.23
C LEU A 204 13.97 23.89 13.00
N ARG A 205 15.17 23.80 12.40
CA ARG A 205 16.45 24.14 13.04
C ARG A 205 16.64 23.40 14.37
N VAL A 206 16.17 22.16 14.43
CA VAL A 206 16.44 21.23 15.53
C VAL A 206 17.92 20.85 15.46
N SER A 207 18.62 20.84 16.60
CA SER A 207 20.05 20.55 16.61
C SER A 207 20.34 19.10 16.20
N PRO A 208 21.54 18.80 15.68
CA PRO A 208 21.94 17.43 15.36
C PRO A 208 21.79 16.48 16.54
N GLN A 209 22.14 16.90 17.77
CA GLN A 209 22.02 16.09 18.98
C GLN A 209 20.56 15.73 19.28
N VAL A 210 19.64 16.71 19.19
CA VAL A 210 18.21 16.46 19.39
C VAL A 210 17.66 15.56 18.27
N THR A 211 18.12 15.75 17.04
CA THR A 211 17.72 14.92 15.89
C THR A 211 18.13 13.47 16.09
N SER A 212 19.37 13.20 16.51
CA SER A 212 19.84 11.84 16.81
C SER A 212 19.03 11.20 17.94
N LEU A 213 18.66 11.98 18.97
CA LEU A 213 17.83 11.47 20.05
C LEU A 213 16.38 11.23 19.61
N MET A 214 15.82 12.04 18.72
CA MET A 214 14.52 11.77 18.10
C MET A 214 14.55 10.43 17.36
N VAL A 215 15.56 10.22 16.51
CA VAL A 215 15.76 8.96 15.77
C VAL A 215 15.85 7.76 16.72
N ALA A 216 16.59 7.89 17.84
CA ALA A 216 16.68 6.83 18.85
C ALA A 216 15.34 6.58 19.59
N LEU A 217 14.65 7.65 20.00
CA LEU A 217 13.34 7.55 20.66
C LEU A 217 12.29 6.91 19.76
N MET A 218 12.32 7.20 18.45
CA MET A 218 11.45 6.59 17.47
C MET A 218 11.70 5.08 17.36
N SER A 219 12.96 4.64 17.32
CA SER A 219 13.29 3.20 17.32
C SER A 219 12.74 2.48 18.54
N ILE A 220 12.85 3.10 19.72
CA ILE A 220 12.30 2.56 20.97
C ILE A 220 10.77 2.53 20.90
N HIS A 221 10.13 3.62 20.46
CA HIS A 221 8.68 3.75 20.39
C HIS A 221 8.05 2.73 19.44
N PHE A 222 8.72 2.41 18.34
CA PHE A 222 8.25 1.43 17.36
C PHE A 222 8.71 0.00 17.64
N HIS A 223 9.56 -0.21 18.64
CA HIS A 223 10.24 -1.48 18.88
C HIS A 223 10.96 -2.02 17.62
N ARG A 224 11.51 -1.12 16.80
CA ARG A 224 12.14 -1.43 15.51
C ARG A 224 13.42 -0.62 15.31
N SER A 225 14.45 -1.25 14.74
CA SER A 225 15.66 -0.55 14.33
C SER A 225 15.44 0.15 12.98
N TRP A 226 16.19 1.21 12.69
CA TRP A 226 16.08 1.86 11.37
C TRP A 226 16.61 0.98 10.26
N GLU A 227 17.55 0.10 10.58
CA GLU A 227 18.08 -0.93 9.69
C GLU A 227 16.99 -1.95 9.33
N SER A 228 16.10 -2.28 10.27
CA SER A 228 14.92 -3.13 10.01
C SER A 228 13.82 -2.44 9.19
N LEU A 229 14.00 -1.16 8.84
CA LEU A 229 13.11 -0.37 7.98
C LEU A 229 13.80 0.04 6.67
N ASP A 230 14.95 -0.57 6.34
CA ASP A 230 15.66 -0.35 5.08
C ASP A 230 14.93 -1.02 3.92
N ILE A 231 13.94 -0.30 3.36
CA ILE A 231 13.06 -0.78 2.29
C ILE A 231 13.84 -1.44 1.12
N PRO A 232 14.91 -0.84 0.56
CA PRO A 232 15.69 -1.46 -0.53
C PRO A 232 16.20 -2.87 -0.24
N THR A 233 16.51 -3.19 1.01
CA THR A 233 16.98 -4.52 1.39
C THR A 233 15.80 -5.49 1.55
N LEU A 234 14.71 -5.03 2.16
CA LEU A 234 13.55 -5.85 2.47
C LEU A 234 12.73 -6.27 1.24
N VAL A 235 12.71 -5.43 0.20
CA VAL A 235 11.86 -5.70 -0.98
C VAL A 235 12.42 -6.77 -1.92
N LYS A 236 13.68 -7.17 -1.74
CA LYS A 236 14.34 -8.17 -2.61
C LYS A 236 13.73 -9.56 -2.52
N SER A 237 13.05 -9.87 -1.43
CA SER A 237 12.38 -11.16 -1.21
C SER A 237 10.87 -11.10 -1.46
N LEU A 238 10.36 -10.01 -2.05
CA LEU A 238 8.94 -9.89 -2.37
C LEU A 238 8.68 -10.42 -3.78
N ASP A 239 7.68 -11.30 -3.88
CA ASP A 239 7.18 -11.84 -5.16
C ASP A 239 6.04 -10.99 -5.76
N THR A 240 5.57 -9.98 -5.02
CA THR A 240 4.51 -9.06 -5.46
C THR A 240 4.95 -8.25 -6.69
N SER A 241 4.15 -8.22 -7.74
CA SER A 241 4.39 -7.34 -8.91
C SER A 241 4.17 -5.87 -8.53
N LEU A 242 5.10 -4.99 -8.91
CA LEU A 242 5.05 -3.57 -8.59
C LEU A 242 4.98 -2.71 -9.85
N LEU A 243 4.03 -1.79 -9.92
CA LEU A 243 4.08 -0.65 -10.84
C LEU A 243 4.35 0.64 -10.06
N VAL A 244 5.43 1.35 -10.38
CA VAL A 244 5.68 2.71 -9.88
C VAL A 244 5.30 3.74 -10.93
N ILE A 245 4.47 4.72 -10.55
CA ILE A 245 4.17 5.89 -11.37
C ILE A 245 4.66 7.14 -10.65
N HIS A 246 5.56 7.90 -11.27
CA HIS A 246 6.22 9.03 -10.62
C HIS A 246 6.39 10.21 -11.57
N ASP A 247 6.04 11.41 -11.11
CA ASP A 247 6.22 12.63 -11.91
C ASP A 247 7.63 13.21 -11.79
N GLN A 248 8.26 13.55 -12.91
CA GLN A 248 9.60 14.13 -12.96
C GLN A 248 9.69 15.46 -12.19
N GLU A 249 8.60 16.23 -12.13
CA GLU A 249 8.52 17.51 -11.41
C GLU A 249 7.89 17.38 -10.03
N ASP A 250 7.83 16.16 -9.49
CA ASP A 250 7.40 15.95 -8.12
C ASP A 250 8.38 16.62 -7.16
N LYS A 251 7.86 17.67 -6.52
CA LYS A 251 8.59 18.45 -5.53
C LYS A 251 8.62 17.72 -4.20
N ASP A 252 7.55 17.03 -3.82
CA ASP A 252 7.40 16.45 -2.48
C ASP A 252 8.27 15.20 -2.29
N VAL A 253 8.30 14.33 -3.31
CA VAL A 253 9.10 13.12 -3.35
C VAL A 253 9.84 13.08 -4.67
N PHE A 254 11.17 13.07 -4.65
CA PHE A 254 11.94 13.12 -5.88
C PHE A 254 11.84 11.81 -6.66
N LEU A 255 11.81 11.89 -8.00
CA LEU A 255 11.80 10.75 -8.92
C LEU A 255 12.91 9.72 -8.60
N SER A 256 14.06 10.18 -8.11
CA SER A 256 15.17 9.31 -7.71
C SER A 256 14.77 8.27 -6.66
N GLU A 257 13.82 8.57 -5.77
CA GLU A 257 13.32 7.62 -4.77
C GLU A 257 12.51 6.49 -5.43
N GLY A 258 11.61 6.82 -6.36
CA GLY A 258 10.85 5.83 -7.14
C GLY A 258 11.75 4.97 -8.03
N VAL A 259 12.73 5.58 -8.70
CA VAL A 259 13.74 4.85 -9.52
C VAL A 259 14.55 3.89 -8.66
N ALA A 260 14.95 4.30 -7.46
CA ALA A 260 15.72 3.45 -6.56
C ALA A 260 14.87 2.29 -6.00
N LEU A 261 13.58 2.51 -5.77
CA LEU A 261 12.66 1.44 -5.38
C LEU A 261 12.54 0.37 -6.48
N VAL A 262 12.29 0.79 -7.73
CA VAL A 262 12.17 -0.12 -8.88
C VAL A 262 13.44 -0.94 -9.08
N LYS A 263 14.62 -0.34 -8.90
CA LYS A 263 15.90 -1.07 -8.99
C LYS A 263 16.09 -2.13 -7.90
N ALA A 264 15.47 -1.96 -6.74
CA ALA A 264 15.59 -2.88 -5.63
C ALA A 264 14.56 -4.02 -5.68
N TRP A 265 13.48 -3.84 -6.44
CA TRP A 265 12.31 -4.71 -6.44
C TRP A 265 12.35 -5.69 -7.63
N PRO A 266 12.22 -7.01 -7.43
CA PRO A 266 12.45 -8.00 -8.49
C PRO A 266 11.55 -7.84 -9.72
N SER A 267 10.24 -7.70 -9.51
CA SER A 267 9.22 -7.59 -10.56
C SER A 267 8.60 -6.19 -10.54
N ALA A 268 9.36 -5.18 -10.96
CA ALA A 268 8.92 -3.79 -10.92
C ALA A 268 8.99 -3.06 -12.27
N GLU A 269 7.94 -2.30 -12.56
CA GLU A 269 7.83 -1.40 -13.71
C GLU A 269 7.85 0.07 -13.26
N LEU A 270 8.37 0.96 -14.12
CA LEU A 270 8.40 2.40 -13.88
C LEU A 270 7.74 3.16 -15.02
N ILE A 271 6.74 3.98 -14.68
CA ILE A 271 6.16 4.99 -15.55
C ILE A 271 6.53 6.37 -15.02
N VAL A 272 7.17 7.17 -15.87
CA VAL A 272 7.52 8.56 -15.55
C VAL A 272 6.56 9.50 -16.24
N THR A 273 5.92 10.39 -15.48
CA THR A 273 5.08 11.46 -16.01
C THR A 273 5.79 12.81 -15.96
N GLN A 274 5.26 13.82 -16.66
CA GLN A 274 5.81 15.18 -16.68
C GLN A 274 4.74 16.21 -16.33
N GLY A 275 5.10 17.22 -15.54
CA GLY A 275 4.24 18.36 -15.22
C GLY A 275 3.06 18.08 -14.28
N LEU A 276 2.85 16.86 -13.78
CA LEU A 276 1.71 16.53 -12.92
C LEU A 276 2.00 16.87 -11.45
N GLY A 277 3.24 16.69 -11.01
CA GLY A 277 3.68 16.78 -9.62
C GLY A 277 2.95 15.80 -8.67
N HIS A 278 3.19 15.95 -7.37
CA HIS A 278 2.80 14.96 -6.34
C HIS A 278 1.31 14.63 -6.21
N ARG A 279 0.42 15.58 -6.56
CA ARG A 279 -1.03 15.47 -6.28
C ARG A 279 -1.88 15.37 -7.53
N ARG A 280 -1.56 16.11 -8.60
CA ARG A 280 -2.39 16.09 -9.81
C ARG A 280 -2.27 14.76 -10.55
N ILE A 281 -1.17 14.04 -10.34
CA ILE A 281 -0.95 12.69 -10.86
C ILE A 281 -2.10 11.72 -10.51
N LEU A 282 -2.69 11.86 -9.33
CA LEU A 282 -3.82 11.03 -8.86
C LEU A 282 -5.12 11.20 -9.64
N HIS A 283 -5.23 12.26 -10.45
CA HIS A 283 -6.45 12.62 -11.17
C HIS A 283 -6.29 12.57 -12.69
N GLN A 284 -5.12 12.15 -13.18
CA GLN A 284 -4.88 12.09 -14.62
C GLN A 284 -5.47 10.83 -15.24
N LYS A 285 -6.24 11.02 -16.31
CA LYS A 285 -6.86 9.92 -17.07
C LYS A 285 -5.82 8.96 -17.63
N GLU A 286 -4.72 9.47 -18.15
CA GLU A 286 -3.65 8.63 -18.72
C GLU A 286 -3.00 7.77 -17.63
N VAL A 287 -2.76 8.32 -16.44
CA VAL A 287 -2.24 7.54 -15.29
C VAL A 287 -3.20 6.40 -14.94
N ILE A 288 -4.50 6.68 -14.86
CA ILE A 288 -5.51 5.65 -14.55
C ILE A 288 -5.56 4.57 -15.63
N LYS A 289 -5.44 4.95 -16.90
CA LYS A 289 -5.38 4.00 -18.02
C LYS A 289 -4.18 3.06 -17.92
N GLN A 290 -3.00 3.59 -17.59
CA GLN A 290 -1.79 2.80 -17.40
C GLN A 290 -1.93 1.82 -16.23
N VAL A 291 -2.57 2.25 -15.14
CA VAL A 291 -2.89 1.37 -14.01
C VAL A 291 -3.82 0.24 -14.41
N LEU A 292 -4.87 0.52 -15.17
CA LEU A 292 -5.79 -0.52 -15.67
C LEU A 292 -5.08 -1.54 -16.57
N ALA A 293 -4.24 -1.07 -17.49
CA ALA A 293 -3.48 -1.96 -18.39
C ALA A 293 -2.52 -2.89 -17.63
N PHE A 294 -1.86 -2.36 -16.58
CA PHE A 294 -1.04 -3.18 -15.69
C PHE A 294 -1.88 -4.24 -14.99
N ILE A 295 -3.02 -3.86 -14.42
CA ILE A 295 -3.92 -4.77 -13.71
C ILE A 295 -4.44 -5.89 -14.64
N GLU A 296 -4.84 -5.58 -15.87
CA GLU A 296 -5.26 -6.56 -16.88
C GLU A 296 -4.14 -7.57 -17.21
N THR A 297 -2.89 -7.09 -17.28
CA THR A 297 -1.72 -7.95 -17.49
C THR A 297 -1.52 -8.92 -16.32
N GLN A 298 -1.65 -8.44 -15.07
CA GLN A 298 -1.52 -9.28 -13.88
C GLN A 298 -2.63 -10.33 -13.78
N GLN A 299 -3.87 -9.98 -14.13
CA GLN A 299 -4.97 -10.93 -14.17
C GLN A 299 -4.75 -12.04 -15.20
N SER A 300 -4.25 -11.69 -16.39
CA SER A 300 -3.98 -12.65 -17.45
C SER A 300 -2.92 -13.66 -17.00
N GLN A 301 -1.83 -13.18 -16.39
CA GLN A 301 -0.77 -14.03 -15.83
C GLN A 301 -1.26 -14.96 -14.71
N LEU A 302 -2.10 -14.45 -13.79
CA LEU A 302 -2.71 -15.28 -12.75
C LEU A 302 -3.62 -16.37 -13.34
N THR A 303 -4.38 -16.04 -14.39
CA THR A 303 -5.27 -17.00 -15.06
C THR A 303 -4.48 -18.07 -15.80
N GLU A 304 -3.38 -17.70 -16.47
CA GLU A 304 -2.46 -18.64 -17.14
C GLU A 304 -1.74 -19.57 -16.14
N LEU A 305 -1.31 -19.06 -14.98
CA LEU A 305 -0.70 -19.87 -13.92
C LEU A 305 -1.67 -20.90 -13.32
N VAL A 306 -2.92 -20.49 -13.06
CA VAL A 306 -3.95 -21.42 -12.55
C VAL A 306 -4.30 -22.47 -13.61
N THR A 307 -4.45 -22.07 -14.87
CA THR A 307 -4.77 -23.01 -15.95
C THR A 307 -3.63 -24.00 -16.21
N SER A 308 -2.38 -23.55 -16.29
CA SER A 308 -1.21 -24.43 -16.45
C SER A 308 -1.03 -25.42 -15.28
N GLN A 309 -1.23 -24.99 -14.03
CA GLN A 309 -1.21 -25.88 -12.87
C GLN A 309 -2.36 -26.89 -12.87
N THR A 310 -3.55 -26.52 -13.34
CA THR A 310 -4.66 -27.48 -13.52
C THR A 310 -4.41 -28.51 -14.64
N TYR A 311 -3.61 -28.15 -15.66
CA TYR A 311 -3.22 -29.07 -16.73
C TYR A 311 -2.13 -30.05 -16.26
N GLU A 312 -1.06 -29.58 -15.60
CA GLU A 312 -0.02 -30.46 -15.04
C GLU A 312 -0.56 -31.39 -13.96
N SER A 313 -1.43 -30.91 -13.08
CA SER A 313 -2.09 -31.76 -12.09
C SER A 313 -3.01 -32.79 -12.74
N ARG A 314 -3.75 -32.46 -13.81
CA ARG A 314 -4.51 -33.46 -14.60
C ARG A 314 -3.60 -34.51 -15.25
N GLU A 315 -2.48 -34.11 -15.83
CA GLU A 315 -1.56 -35.03 -16.52
C GLU A 315 -0.82 -35.97 -15.55
N VAL A 316 -0.43 -35.45 -14.38
CA VAL A 316 0.17 -36.23 -13.28
C VAL A 316 -0.87 -37.15 -12.61
N LEU A 317 -2.12 -36.71 -12.46
CA LEU A 317 -3.22 -37.56 -12.00
C LEU A 317 -3.57 -38.64 -13.05
N THR A 318 -3.43 -38.40 -14.36
CA THR A 318 -3.64 -39.48 -15.35
C THR A 318 -2.52 -40.52 -15.34
N ASN A 319 -1.28 -40.13 -15.03
CA ASN A 319 -0.11 -41.02 -15.10
C ASN A 319 0.17 -41.82 -13.82
N ARG A 320 -0.39 -41.45 -12.66
CA ARG A 320 -0.17 -42.14 -11.37
C ARG A 320 -1.24 -43.16 -10.97
N PHE A 321 -2.33 -43.27 -11.71
CA PHE A 321 -3.42 -44.19 -11.35
C PHE A 321 -3.38 -45.42 -12.24
N SER A 322 -2.87 -46.53 -11.70
CA SER A 322 -3.16 -47.84 -12.28
C SER A 322 -4.68 -48.05 -12.23
N ALA A 323 -5.27 -48.33 -13.39
CA ALA A 323 -6.70 -48.52 -13.63
C ALA A 323 -7.40 -49.39 -12.57
N LYS A 324 -7.96 -48.78 -11.51
CA LYS A 324 -8.82 -49.48 -10.55
C LYS A 324 -10.25 -49.52 -11.07
N ARG A 325 -10.86 -50.70 -11.00
CA ARG A 325 -12.22 -50.97 -11.49
C ARG A 325 -13.26 -50.78 -10.38
N CYS A 326 -14.38 -50.14 -10.69
CA CYS A 326 -15.54 -50.01 -9.80
C CYS A 326 -16.60 -51.04 -10.19
N ASN A 327 -17.13 -51.78 -9.20
CA ASN A 327 -18.12 -52.84 -9.42
C ASN A 327 -19.56 -52.40 -9.05
N GLN A 328 -19.83 -51.10 -8.92
CA GLN A 328 -21.19 -50.60 -8.65
C GLN A 328 -22.06 -50.64 -9.91
N GLU A 329 -23.32 -50.98 -9.74
CA GLU A 329 -24.32 -50.96 -10.83
C GLU A 329 -24.42 -49.56 -11.46
N GLY A 330 -24.35 -49.49 -12.79
CA GLY A 330 -24.38 -48.23 -13.55
C GLY A 330 -23.02 -47.55 -13.76
N CYS A 331 -21.94 -48.04 -13.14
CA CYS A 331 -20.59 -47.54 -13.39
C CYS A 331 -19.97 -48.25 -14.62
N LYS A 332 -19.26 -47.51 -15.50
CA LYS A 332 -18.62 -48.05 -16.71
C LYS A 332 -17.38 -48.94 -16.45
N ASN A 333 -17.27 -49.54 -15.27
CA ASN A 333 -16.16 -50.38 -14.80
C ASN A 333 -14.78 -49.71 -14.68
N LEU A 334 -14.55 -48.49 -15.20
CA LEU A 334 -13.30 -47.74 -15.04
C LEU A 334 -13.56 -46.33 -14.48
N ILE A 335 -13.04 -46.05 -13.28
CA ILE A 335 -13.33 -44.81 -12.55
C ILE A 335 -12.66 -43.60 -13.22
N LEU A 336 -11.46 -43.75 -13.77
CA LEU A 336 -10.65 -42.63 -14.30
C LEU A 336 -11.26 -41.97 -15.53
N GLU A 337 -11.87 -42.74 -16.43
CA GLU A 337 -12.51 -42.20 -17.65
C GLU A 337 -13.83 -41.50 -17.37
N THR A 338 -14.31 -41.54 -16.11
CA THR A 338 -15.65 -41.10 -15.74
C THR A 338 -15.64 -40.24 -14.48
N LEU A 339 -14.59 -39.49 -14.16
CA LEU A 339 -14.63 -38.52 -13.05
C LEU A 339 -15.48 -37.29 -13.37
N ASP A 340 -15.99 -36.62 -12.34
CA ASP A 340 -16.68 -35.34 -12.48
C ASP A 340 -15.71 -34.19 -12.77
N ASN A 341 -16.25 -32.99 -13.06
CA ASN A 341 -15.44 -31.82 -13.43
C ASN A 341 -14.48 -31.36 -12.33
N THR A 342 -14.67 -31.82 -11.09
CA THR A 342 -13.82 -31.51 -9.95
C THR A 342 -12.69 -32.53 -9.79
N GLY A 343 -12.83 -33.72 -10.36
CA GLY A 343 -11.83 -34.81 -10.29
C GLY A 343 -11.88 -35.61 -8.99
N TYR A 344 -12.81 -35.31 -8.07
CA TYR A 344 -12.88 -35.94 -6.75
C TYR A 344 -13.91 -37.07 -6.67
N LYS A 345 -14.91 -37.10 -7.56
CA LYS A 345 -15.96 -38.13 -7.56
C LYS A 345 -16.12 -38.79 -8.90
N CYS A 346 -16.54 -40.06 -8.90
CA CYS A 346 -17.02 -40.70 -10.11
C CYS A 346 -18.32 -40.02 -10.59
N SER A 347 -18.34 -39.54 -11.83
CA SER A 347 -19.53 -38.95 -12.48
C SER A 347 -20.73 -39.90 -12.57
N SER A 348 -20.50 -41.21 -12.53
CA SER A 348 -21.56 -42.22 -12.63
C SER A 348 -22.13 -42.67 -11.28
N CYS A 349 -21.30 -42.87 -10.26
CA CYS A 349 -21.73 -43.42 -8.97
C CYS A 349 -21.50 -42.50 -7.76
N LEU A 350 -20.93 -41.30 -7.97
CA LEU A 350 -20.62 -40.27 -6.96
C LEU A 350 -19.76 -40.74 -5.77
N ILE A 351 -19.13 -41.91 -5.88
CA ILE A 351 -18.18 -42.42 -4.90
C ILE A 351 -16.92 -41.57 -4.93
N ASP A 352 -16.42 -41.27 -3.73
CA ASP A 352 -15.20 -40.51 -3.52
C ASP A 352 -13.97 -41.27 -4.02
N ALA A 353 -13.14 -40.59 -4.82
CA ALA A 353 -11.89 -41.15 -5.31
C ALA A 353 -10.91 -41.47 -4.17
N GLU A 354 -11.06 -40.82 -3.01
CA GLU A 354 -10.25 -41.04 -1.80
C GLU A 354 -10.30 -42.48 -1.27
N LEU A 355 -11.42 -43.19 -1.45
CA LEU A 355 -11.58 -44.58 -1.00
C LEU A 355 -10.62 -45.55 -1.68
N PHE A 356 -10.01 -45.14 -2.80
CA PHE A 356 -9.16 -46.00 -3.63
C PHE A 356 -7.70 -45.54 -3.65
N ASN A 357 -7.36 -44.39 -3.06
CA ASN A 357 -6.00 -43.87 -2.97
C ASN A 357 -5.73 -43.18 -1.61
N PRO A 358 -5.04 -43.85 -0.67
CA PRO A 358 -4.69 -43.28 0.63
C PRO A 358 -3.81 -42.02 0.59
N ALA A 359 -3.16 -41.73 -0.56
CA ALA A 359 -2.26 -40.59 -0.71
C ALA A 359 -2.98 -39.22 -0.82
N LEU A 360 -4.30 -39.21 -1.02
CA LEU A 360 -5.11 -37.97 -1.10
C LEU A 360 -5.46 -37.38 0.28
N ARG A 361 -5.12 -38.05 1.39
CA ARG A 361 -5.41 -37.55 2.75
C ARG A 361 -4.60 -36.32 3.19
N TRP A 362 -3.61 -35.88 2.41
CA TRP A 362 -2.61 -34.89 2.84
C TRP A 362 -2.21 -33.88 1.74
N ALA A 363 -3.13 -33.51 0.85
CA ALA A 363 -2.90 -32.49 -0.19
C ALA A 363 -3.67 -31.20 0.10
#